data_AF-A0A538AZD2-F1
#
_entry.id   AF-A0A538AZD2-F1
#
_cell.length_a   1.000
_cell.length_b   1.000
_cell.length_c   1.000
_cell.angle_alpha   90.00
_cell.angle_beta   90.00
_cell.angle_gamma   90.00
#
_symmetry.space_group_name_H-M   'P 1'
#
loop_
_entity.id
_entity.type
_entity.pdbx_description
1 polymer ?
#
loop_
_entity_poly.entity_id
_entity_poly.type
_entity_poly.pdbx_seq_one_letter_code
_entity_poly.pdbx_strand_id
1 'polypeptide(L)'
;MRRGEKGSTVPLIVVLVLVAGGAIVLLGRIGGAAVDRASARTAADAAALAGAAEGRAVATSVAAADGGRIESYRDLGVETEVRVRVGQATAVARARRESGGNGDDGEAPALRAVLTRLGQLLGQAVPVHSVVASSTGQPGMAVVVSPDWATRLTGVGRQAGLCQVAPVQFEVCR
;
A
#
# COMPACT_ATOMS: atom_id res chain seq x y z
N MET A 1 -59.88 27.23 -49.45
CA MET A 1 -59.42 25.93 -48.92
C MET A 1 -57.98 26.08 -48.43
N ARG A 2 -57.73 26.17 -47.11
CA ARG A 2 -56.37 26.26 -46.57
C ARG A 2 -55.95 24.85 -46.12
N ARG A 3 -54.98 24.29 -46.84
CA ARG A 3 -54.47 22.93 -46.62
C ARG A 3 -53.49 23.00 -45.45
N GLY A 4 -53.85 22.38 -44.33
CA GLY A 4 -52.99 22.34 -43.14
C GLY A 4 -51.77 21.49 -43.43
N GLU A 5 -50.64 22.15 -43.66
CA GLU A 5 -49.31 21.54 -43.73
C GLU A 5 -48.95 21.05 -42.33
N LYS A 6 -49.43 19.86 -41.95
CA LYS A 6 -48.94 19.13 -40.78
C LYS A 6 -47.56 18.57 -41.14
N GLY A 7 -46.58 19.47 -41.22
CA GLY A 7 -45.20 19.16 -41.50
C GLY A 7 -44.62 18.29 -40.38
N SER A 8 -44.67 16.98 -40.60
CA SER A 8 -43.76 15.92 -40.12
C SER A 8 -42.94 16.19 -38.85
N THR A 9 -43.54 16.75 -37.81
CA THR A 9 -42.85 17.01 -36.53
C THR A 9 -42.68 15.72 -35.74
N VAL A 10 -43.65 14.81 -35.90
CA VAL A 10 -43.67 13.49 -35.25
C VAL A 10 -42.41 12.67 -35.54
N PRO A 11 -41.99 12.44 -36.80
CA PRO A 11 -40.76 11.67 -37.05
C PRO A 11 -39.51 12.37 -36.53
N LEU A 12 -39.46 13.71 -36.53
CA LEU A 12 -38.33 14.45 -35.99
C LEU A 12 -38.22 14.28 -34.47
N ILE A 13 -39.34 14.33 -33.76
CA ILE A 13 -39.40 14.06 -32.31
C ILE A 13 -38.99 12.62 -32.02
N VAL A 14 -39.46 11.64 -32.81
CA VAL A 14 -39.07 10.22 -32.64
C VAL A 14 -37.56 10.03 -32.81
N VAL A 15 -36.97 10.62 -33.86
CA VAL A 15 -35.51 10.57 -34.07
C VAL A 15 -34.77 11.26 -32.94
N LEU A 16 -35.24 12.43 -32.48
CA LEU A 16 -34.63 13.15 -31.36
C LEU A 16 -34.65 12.30 -30.08
N VAL A 17 -35.77 11.66 -29.75
CA VAL A 17 -35.90 10.79 -28.58
C VAL A 17 -34.98 9.56 -28.70
N LEU A 18 -34.87 8.96 -29.88
CA LEU A 18 -33.95 7.85 -30.11
C LEU A 18 -32.48 8.28 -29.96
N VAL A 19 -32.10 9.44 -30.50
CA VAL A 19 -30.74 9.99 -30.36
C VAL A 19 -30.44 10.31 -28.90
N ALA A 20 -31.36 10.99 -28.20
CA ALA A 20 -31.20 11.33 -26.79
C ALA A 20 -31.13 10.08 -25.90
N GLY A 21 -32.03 9.11 -26.12
CA GLY A 21 -32.01 7.83 -25.40
C GLY A 21 -30.74 7.03 -25.68
N GLY A 22 -30.30 6.98 -26.95
CA GLY A 22 -29.04 6.38 -27.34
C GLY A 22 -27.84 7.03 -26.67
N ALA A 23 -27.80 8.37 -26.62
CA ALA A 23 -26.75 9.12 -25.94
C ALA A 23 -26.71 8.82 -24.43
N ILE A 24 -27.87 8.76 -23.76
CA ILE A 24 -27.96 8.42 -22.32
C ILE A 24 -27.41 7.01 -22.06
N VAL A 25 -27.80 6.02 -22.88
CA VAL A 25 -27.30 4.64 -22.74
C VAL A 25 -25.79 4.57 -23.00
N LEU A 26 -25.30 5.28 -24.01
CA LEU A 26 -23.88 5.31 -24.35
C LEU A 26 -23.06 5.94 -23.21
N LEU A 27 -23.54 7.06 -22.65
CA LEU A 27 -22.95 7.71 -21.49
C LEU A 27 -22.92 6.79 -20.26
N GLY A 28 -24.00 6.03 -20.01
CA GLY A 28 -24.04 5.06 -18.92
C GLY A 28 -23.05 3.91 -19.08
N ARG A 29 -22.87 3.40 -20.31
CA ARG A 29 -21.89 2.35 -20.61
C ARG A 29 -20.45 2.84 -20.47
N ILE A 30 -20.16 4.05 -20.94
CA ILE A 30 -18.84 4.68 -20.81
C ILE A 30 -18.55 5.00 -19.34
N GLY A 31 -19.55 5.51 -18.61
CA GLY A 31 -19.45 5.80 -17.19
C GLY A 31 -19.18 4.56 -16.35
N GLY A 32 -19.89 3.44 -16.60
CA GLY A 32 -19.64 2.17 -15.91
C GLY A 32 -18.22 1.66 -16.10
N ALA A 33 -17.71 1.71 -17.34
CA ALA A 33 -16.32 1.31 -17.62
C ALA A 33 -15.28 2.23 -16.95
N ALA A 34 -15.58 3.52 -16.81
CA ALA A 34 -14.72 4.46 -16.09
C ALA A 34 -14.71 4.20 -14.58
N VAL A 35 -15.88 3.89 -13.99
CA VAL A 35 -16.04 3.55 -12.56
C VAL A 35 -15.34 2.24 -12.23
N ASP A 36 -15.50 1.19 -13.04
CA ASP A 36 -14.80 -0.08 -12.86
C ASP A 36 -13.27 0.12 -12.89
N ARG A 37 -12.78 0.97 -13.79
CA ARG A 37 -11.35 1.27 -13.89
C ARG A 37 -10.84 2.07 -12.70
N ALA A 38 -11.62 3.03 -12.21
CA ALA A 38 -11.28 3.81 -11.03
C ALA A 38 -11.23 2.91 -9.78
N SER A 39 -12.25 2.08 -9.58
CA SER A 39 -12.34 1.15 -8.46
C SER A 39 -11.20 0.12 -8.48
N ALA A 40 -10.86 -0.46 -9.64
CA ALA A 40 -9.71 -1.35 -9.78
C ALA A 40 -8.40 -0.67 -9.38
N ARG A 41 -8.24 0.62 -9.68
CA ARG A 41 -7.05 1.39 -9.36
C ARG A 41 -6.95 1.67 -7.86
N THR A 42 -8.04 2.12 -7.24
CA THR A 42 -8.12 2.33 -5.79
C THR A 42 -7.80 1.06 -5.01
N ALA A 43 -8.38 -0.08 -5.40
CA ALA A 43 -8.11 -1.36 -4.77
C ALA A 43 -6.64 -1.80 -4.95
N ALA A 44 -6.04 -1.53 -6.11
CA ALA A 44 -4.63 -1.84 -6.36
C ALA A 44 -3.70 -0.98 -5.50
N ASP A 45 -3.94 0.33 -5.40
CA ASP A 45 -3.13 1.25 -4.60
C ASP A 45 -3.21 0.90 -3.09
N ALA A 46 -4.42 0.61 -2.58
CA ALA A 46 -4.61 0.17 -1.19
C ALA A 46 -3.89 -1.15 -0.89
N ALA A 47 -4.02 -2.15 -1.78
CA ALA A 47 -3.36 -3.43 -1.63
C ALA A 47 -1.83 -3.33 -1.75
N ALA A 48 -1.32 -2.43 -2.59
CA ALA A 48 0.12 -2.19 -2.72
C ALA A 48 0.69 -1.54 -1.45
N LEU A 49 0.03 -0.53 -0.90
CA LEU A 49 0.43 0.11 0.36
C LEU A 49 0.40 -0.89 1.53
N ALA A 50 -0.68 -1.65 1.67
CA ALA A 50 -0.81 -2.67 2.70
C ALA A 50 0.23 -3.80 2.53
N GLY A 51 0.52 -4.19 1.28
CA GLY A 51 1.57 -5.15 0.96
C GLY A 51 2.96 -4.65 1.31
N ALA A 52 3.26 -3.38 1.04
CA ALA A 52 4.53 -2.78 1.42
C ALA A 52 4.69 -2.65 2.95
N ALA A 53 3.61 -2.42 3.69
CA ALA A 53 3.64 -2.31 5.15
C ALA A 53 3.75 -3.68 5.85
N GLU A 54 2.80 -4.57 5.60
CA GLU A 54 2.56 -5.78 6.41
C GLU A 54 2.63 -7.09 5.60
N GLY A 55 2.87 -6.99 4.29
CA GLY A 55 3.07 -8.13 3.40
C GLY A 55 1.79 -8.68 2.75
N ARG A 56 1.94 -9.82 2.09
CA ARG A 56 0.95 -10.38 1.16
C ARG A 56 -0.42 -10.69 1.79
N ALA A 57 -0.45 -11.15 3.05
CA ALA A 57 -1.69 -11.54 3.71
C ALA A 57 -2.63 -10.34 3.89
N VAL A 58 -2.09 -9.21 4.35
CA VAL A 58 -2.83 -7.97 4.58
C VAL A 58 -3.20 -7.30 3.26
N ALA A 59 -2.30 -7.31 2.27
CA ALA A 59 -2.63 -6.87 0.92
C ALA A 59 -3.86 -7.60 0.36
N THR A 60 -3.97 -8.91 0.62
CA THR A 60 -5.08 -9.75 0.13
C THR A 60 -6.39 -9.41 0.83
N SER A 61 -6.37 -9.19 2.16
CA SER A 61 -7.58 -8.80 2.89
C SER A 61 -8.06 -7.40 2.50
N VAL A 62 -7.14 -6.45 2.29
CA VAL A 62 -7.46 -5.08 1.84
C VAL A 62 -8.05 -5.11 0.43
N ALA A 63 -7.41 -5.80 -0.51
CA ALA A 63 -7.96 -5.96 -1.86
C ALA A 63 -9.37 -6.56 -1.82
N ALA A 64 -9.61 -7.58 -0.99
CA ALA A 64 -10.92 -8.21 -0.86
C ALA A 64 -11.98 -7.27 -0.25
N ALA A 65 -11.60 -6.41 0.70
CA ALA A 65 -12.48 -5.40 1.28
C ALA A 65 -12.93 -4.37 0.23
N ASP A 66 -12.05 -4.04 -0.72
CA ASP A 66 -12.35 -3.17 -1.87
C ASP A 66 -13.03 -3.91 -3.05
N GLY A 67 -13.44 -5.16 -2.85
CA GLY A 67 -14.08 -5.99 -3.89
C GLY A 67 -13.12 -6.47 -4.99
N GLY A 68 -11.82 -6.33 -4.76
CA GLY A 68 -10.75 -6.76 -5.64
C GLY A 68 -10.16 -8.12 -5.27
N ARG A 69 -9.53 -8.78 -6.24
CA ARG A 69 -8.73 -9.99 -6.02
C ARG A 69 -7.32 -9.79 -6.54
N ILE A 70 -6.33 -10.16 -5.74
CA ILE A 70 -4.92 -10.15 -6.17
C ILE A 70 -4.69 -11.30 -7.15
N GLU A 71 -4.25 -10.97 -8.35
CA GLU A 71 -3.80 -11.97 -9.33
C GLU A 71 -2.33 -12.28 -9.21
N SER A 72 -1.52 -11.24 -8.97
CA SER A 72 -0.08 -11.38 -8.83
C SER A 72 0.43 -10.44 -7.76
N TYR A 73 1.27 -10.98 -6.87
CA TYR A 73 2.00 -10.23 -5.86
C TYR A 73 3.47 -10.54 -6.05
N ARG A 74 4.28 -9.49 -6.22
CA ARG A 74 5.74 -9.58 -6.28
C ARG A 74 6.36 -8.69 -5.23
N ASP A 75 7.13 -9.32 -4.36
CA ASP A 75 7.97 -8.63 -3.40
C ASP A 75 9.36 -8.46 -4.04
N LEU A 76 9.78 -7.22 -4.25
CA LEU A 76 11.09 -6.85 -4.77
C LEU A 76 11.98 -6.29 -3.64
N GLY A 77 11.72 -6.68 -2.39
CA GLY A 77 12.43 -6.25 -1.19
C GLY A 77 11.99 -4.88 -0.68
N VAL A 78 12.36 -3.81 -1.39
CA VAL A 78 12.00 -2.42 -1.04
C VAL A 78 10.79 -1.91 -1.81
N GLU A 79 10.35 -2.64 -2.83
CA GLU A 79 9.21 -2.28 -3.67
C GLU A 79 8.28 -3.49 -3.76
N THR A 80 6.98 -3.25 -3.69
CA THR A 80 5.94 -4.27 -3.78
C THR A 80 5.06 -3.96 -4.99
N GLU A 81 5.01 -4.88 -5.94
CA GLU A 81 4.13 -4.80 -7.11
C GLU A 81 2.91 -5.70 -6.88
N VAL A 82 1.72 -5.10 -6.90
CA VAL A 82 0.45 -5.82 -6.73
C VAL A 82 -0.44 -5.59 -7.95
N ARG A 83 -0.95 -6.68 -8.52
CA ARG A 83 -1.97 -6.65 -9.57
C ARG A 83 -3.30 -7.07 -8.97
N VAL A 84 -4.28 -6.18 -9.02
CA VAL A 84 -5.63 -6.41 -8.51
C VAL A 84 -6.63 -6.38 -9.66
N ARG A 85 -7.57 -7.31 -9.66
CA ARG A 85 -8.74 -7.30 -10.52
C ARG A 85 -9.98 -6.94 -9.72
N VAL A 86 -10.75 -5.95 -10.18
CA VAL A 86 -12.09 -5.61 -9.69
C VAL A 86 -13.08 -5.77 -10.85
N GLY A 87 -14.06 -6.65 -10.71
CA GLY A 87 -14.98 -6.98 -11.80
C GLY A 87 -14.25 -7.49 -13.05
N GLN A 88 -14.34 -6.72 -14.15
CA GLN A 88 -13.65 -6.97 -15.42
C GLN A 88 -12.36 -6.14 -15.59
N ALA A 89 -12.12 -5.14 -14.73
CA ALA A 89 -10.98 -4.26 -14.82
C ALA A 89 -9.80 -4.79 -14.00
N THR A 90 -8.59 -4.70 -14.56
CA THR A 90 -7.35 -5.10 -13.87
C THR A 90 -6.43 -3.89 -13.79
N ALA A 91 -5.86 -3.65 -12.61
CA ALA A 91 -4.91 -2.57 -12.36
C ALA A 91 -3.65 -3.11 -11.69
N VAL A 92 -2.52 -2.44 -11.94
CA VAL A 92 -1.23 -2.73 -11.32
C VAL A 92 -0.83 -1.49 -10.55
N ALA A 93 -0.48 -1.68 -9.29
CA ALA A 93 0.07 -0.65 -8.43
C ALA A 93 1.43 -1.10 -7.89
N ARG A 94 2.30 -0.12 -7.67
CA ARG A 94 3.62 -0.33 -7.06
C ARG A 94 3.71 0.58 -5.86
N ALA A 95 4.04 0.01 -4.72
CA ALA A 95 4.33 0.75 -3.51
C ALA A 95 5.77 0.48 -3.12
N ARG A 96 6.53 1.56 -2.89
CA ARG A 96 7.82 1.45 -2.25
C ARG A 96 7.59 1.41 -0.76
N ARG A 97 8.24 0.48 -0.07
CA ARG A 97 8.38 0.54 1.38
C ARG A 97 9.23 1.77 1.68
N GLU A 98 8.61 2.87 2.08
CA GLU A 98 9.32 3.93 2.77
C GLU A 98 9.74 3.35 4.12
N SER A 99 10.92 2.73 4.17
CA SER A 99 11.66 2.55 5.42
C SER A 99 12.05 3.95 5.90
N GLY A 100 11.10 4.64 6.52
CA GLY A 100 11.21 6.04 6.93
C GLY A 100 10.03 6.52 7.78
N GLY A 101 9.17 5.64 8.29
CA GLY A 101 8.30 5.99 9.40
C GLY A 101 9.15 6.16 10.65
N ASN A 102 9.21 7.38 11.21
CA ASN A 102 9.68 7.59 12.57
C ASN A 102 9.07 6.51 13.47
N GLY A 103 9.91 5.76 14.19
CA GLY A 103 9.55 4.60 15.00
C GLY A 103 8.65 4.92 16.20
N ASP A 104 7.43 5.38 15.96
CA ASP A 104 6.46 5.70 16.99
C ASP A 104 5.32 4.65 17.08
N ASP A 105 4.95 3.99 15.98
CA ASP A 105 3.75 3.12 15.97
C ASP A 105 3.99 1.65 16.39
N GLY A 106 5.25 1.24 16.60
CA GLY A 106 5.58 -0.16 16.92
C GLY A 106 6.80 -0.37 17.81
N GLU A 107 7.40 0.69 18.34
CA GLU A 107 8.65 0.61 19.12
C GLU A 107 8.35 0.57 20.62
N ALA A 108 8.87 -0.44 21.33
CA ALA A 108 8.73 -0.51 22.78
C ALA A 108 9.50 0.66 23.43
N PRO A 109 9.01 1.27 24.52
CA PRO A 109 9.69 2.38 25.18
C PRO A 109 11.11 2.03 25.65
N ALA A 110 11.35 0.76 25.97
CA ALA A 110 12.68 0.24 26.29
C ALA A 110 13.64 0.29 25.09
N LEU A 111 13.17 -0.05 23.90
CA LEU A 111 13.98 0.00 22.68
C LEU A 111 14.32 1.45 22.32
N ARG A 112 13.37 2.37 22.46
CA ARG A 112 13.59 3.81 22.23
C ARG A 112 14.67 4.39 23.14
N ALA A 113 14.67 4.02 24.41
CA ALA A 113 15.70 4.44 25.36
C ALA A 113 17.10 3.93 24.96
N VAL A 114 17.17 2.67 24.50
CA VAL A 114 18.40 2.05 24.02
C VAL A 114 18.92 2.73 22.74
N LEU A 115 18.06 2.98 21.77
CA LEU A 115 18.43 3.69 20.53
C LEU A 115 18.87 5.13 20.78
N THR A 116 18.22 5.82 21.72
CA THR A 116 18.61 7.18 22.15
C THR A 116 20.02 7.17 22.72
N ARG A 117 20.33 6.18 23.58
CA ARG A 117 21.66 6.01 24.16
C ARG A 117 22.71 5.66 23.10
N LEU A 118 22.35 4.82 22.14
CA LEU A 118 23.19 4.52 20.97
C LEU A 118 23.51 5.78 20.17
N GLY A 119 22.50 6.60 19.90
CA GLY A 119 22.69 7.87 19.20
C GLY A 119 23.68 8.79 19.91
N GLN A 120 23.62 8.84 21.25
CA GLN A 120 24.58 9.60 22.06
C GLN A 120 26.00 9.04 21.98
N LEU A 121 26.18 7.71 22.01
CA LEU A 121 27.50 7.07 21.95
C LEU A 121 28.14 7.16 20.55
N LEU A 122 27.33 7.13 19.49
CA LEU A 122 27.76 7.16 18.10
C LEU A 122 27.86 8.57 17.53
N GLY A 123 27.37 9.58 18.27
CA GLY A 123 27.29 10.97 17.81
C GLY A 123 26.34 11.19 16.63
N GLN A 124 25.51 10.19 16.29
CA GLN A 124 24.58 10.21 15.17
C GLN A 124 23.42 9.24 15.42
N ALA A 125 22.22 9.57 14.93
CA ALA A 125 21.07 8.68 15.00
C ALA A 125 21.30 7.42 14.17
N VAL A 126 20.94 6.26 14.71
CA VAL A 126 21.05 4.97 14.02
C VAL A 126 19.87 4.85 13.04
N PRO A 127 20.11 4.66 11.72
CA PRO A 127 19.04 4.41 10.77
C PRO A 127 18.50 3.00 10.99
N VAL A 128 17.30 2.91 11.57
CA VAL A 128 16.55 1.66 11.74
C VAL A 128 15.76 1.40 10.45
N HIS A 129 15.93 0.22 9.85
CA HIS A 129 15.20 -0.15 8.64
C HIS A 129 13.78 -0.63 8.93
N SER A 130 13.63 -1.39 10.01
CA SER A 130 12.35 -1.86 10.51
C SER A 130 12.46 -2.28 11.98
N VAL A 131 11.38 -2.08 12.71
CA VAL A 131 11.20 -2.63 14.06
C VAL A 131 10.41 -3.95 13.92
N VAL A 132 10.90 -5.01 14.54
CA VAL A 132 10.34 -6.36 14.45
C VAL A 132 10.10 -6.93 15.85
N ALA A 133 9.35 -8.03 15.92
CA ALA A 133 9.22 -8.78 17.16
C ALA A 133 10.57 -9.38 17.58
N SER A 134 10.82 -9.40 18.89
CA SER A 134 11.96 -10.09 19.49
C SER A 134 11.89 -11.59 19.22
N SER A 135 13.03 -12.27 19.35
CA SER A 135 13.13 -13.74 19.34
C SER A 135 12.16 -14.42 20.32
N THR A 136 11.78 -13.70 21.38
CA THR A 136 10.80 -14.11 22.40
C THR A 136 9.34 -13.85 22.04
N GLY A 137 9.05 -13.35 20.83
CA GLY A 137 7.70 -13.05 20.35
C GLY A 137 7.10 -11.73 20.84
N GLN A 138 7.86 -10.93 21.60
CA GLN A 138 7.41 -9.62 22.05
C GLN A 138 7.53 -8.58 20.91
N PRO A 139 6.44 -7.91 20.53
CA PRO A 139 6.47 -6.90 19.48
C PRO A 139 7.31 -5.69 19.92
N GLY A 140 8.02 -5.09 18.97
CA GLY A 140 8.66 -3.79 19.19
C GLY A 140 9.96 -3.79 19.98
N MET A 141 10.60 -4.94 20.19
CA MET A 141 11.85 -5.04 20.96
C MET A 141 13.09 -5.44 20.14
N ALA A 142 12.93 -5.61 18.83
CA ALA A 142 14.04 -5.90 17.93
C ALA A 142 14.06 -4.93 16.75
N VAL A 143 15.27 -4.63 16.27
CA VAL A 143 15.52 -3.75 15.13
C VAL A 143 16.34 -4.46 14.08
N VAL A 144 15.98 -4.23 12.83
CA VAL A 144 16.77 -4.63 11.66
C VAL A 144 17.49 -3.39 11.13
N VAL A 145 18.79 -3.52 10.93
CA VAL A 145 19.69 -2.46 10.47
C VAL A 145 20.38 -2.87 9.16
N SER A 146 20.97 -1.92 8.44
CA SER A 146 21.73 -2.23 7.23
C SER A 146 23.00 -3.03 7.56
N PRO A 147 23.55 -3.80 6.60
CA PRO A 147 24.79 -4.56 6.80
C PRO A 147 25.98 -3.68 7.23
N ASP A 148 26.06 -2.46 6.68
CA ASP A 148 27.10 -1.47 7.01
C ASP A 148 27.00 -0.93 8.44
N TRP A 149 25.79 -0.96 9.01
CA TRP A 149 25.52 -0.58 10.39
C TRP A 149 25.65 -1.75 11.35
N ALA A 150 25.33 -2.97 10.91
CA ALA A 150 25.44 -4.18 11.72
C ALA A 150 26.88 -4.37 12.23
N THR A 151 27.89 -4.18 11.37
CA THR A 151 29.30 -4.29 11.75
C THR A 151 29.73 -3.26 12.80
N ARG A 152 29.20 -2.03 12.75
CA ARG A 152 29.44 -1.00 13.77
C ARG A 152 28.76 -1.37 15.09
N LEU A 153 27.51 -1.83 15.01
CA LEU A 153 26.69 -2.21 16.16
C LEU A 153 27.20 -3.47 16.87
N THR A 154 27.90 -4.38 16.21
CA THR A 154 28.50 -5.55 16.89
C THR A 154 29.50 -5.14 17.98
N GLY A 155 30.22 -4.01 17.80
CA GLY A 155 31.20 -3.51 18.77
C GLY A 155 30.60 -2.71 19.93
N VAL A 156 29.59 -1.88 19.66
CA VAL A 156 29.01 -0.95 20.65
C VAL A 156 27.62 -1.35 21.16
N GLY A 157 26.92 -2.23 20.45
CA GLY A 157 25.54 -2.62 20.74
C GLY A 157 25.39 -3.20 22.13
N ARG A 158 26.30 -4.08 22.56
CA ARG A 158 26.26 -4.66 23.92
C ARG A 158 26.41 -3.61 25.03
N GLN A 159 27.19 -2.55 24.81
CA GLN A 159 27.34 -1.47 25.80
C GLN A 159 26.07 -0.61 25.92
N ALA A 160 25.29 -0.54 24.84
CA ALA A 160 24.01 0.15 24.82
C ALA A 160 22.82 -0.72 25.26
N GLY A 161 23.01 -2.02 25.43
CA GLY A 161 21.94 -2.97 25.77
C GLY A 161 21.25 -3.61 24.56
N LEU A 162 21.92 -3.69 23.39
CA LEU A 162 21.48 -4.47 22.24
C LEU A 162 22.31 -5.75 22.08
N CYS A 163 21.60 -6.86 21.89
CA CYS A 163 22.13 -8.20 21.69
C CYS A 163 21.87 -8.62 20.24
N GLN A 164 22.92 -9.10 19.56
CA GLN A 164 22.80 -9.56 18.19
C GLN A 164 22.16 -10.95 18.16
N VAL A 165 21.04 -11.09 17.46
CA VAL A 165 20.32 -12.37 17.28
C VAL A 165 20.44 -12.92 15.87
N ALA A 166 20.67 -12.04 14.89
CA ALA A 166 20.96 -12.42 13.52
C ALA A 166 22.01 -11.45 12.92
N PRO A 167 22.57 -11.74 11.73
CA PRO A 167 23.63 -10.91 11.13
C PRO A 167 23.26 -9.43 11.00
N VAL A 168 21.98 -9.12 10.80
CA VAL A 168 21.44 -7.76 10.63
C VAL A 168 20.35 -7.41 11.65
N GLN A 169 20.15 -8.24 12.69
CA GLN A 169 19.07 -8.09 13.66
C GLN A 169 19.61 -8.02 15.08
N PHE A 170 19.16 -7.01 15.81
CA PHE A 170 19.53 -6.74 17.19
C PHE A 170 18.28 -6.58 18.04
N GLU A 171 18.27 -7.11 19.25
CA GLU A 171 17.18 -6.96 20.22
C GLU A 171 17.67 -6.41 21.55
N VAL A 172 16.76 -5.86 22.36
CA VAL A 172 17.12 -5.38 23.70
C VAL A 172 17.57 -6.56 24.57
N CYS A 173 18.81 -6.50 25.08
CA CYS A 173 19.31 -7.48 26.04
C CYS A 173 18.47 -7.41 27.32
N ARG A 174 18.00 -8.57 27.79
CA ARG A 174 17.44 -8.73 29.14
C ARG A 174 18.53 -9.06 30.14
#